data_AF-K0KU33-F1
#
_entry.id   AF-K0KU33-F1
#
_cell.length_a   1.000
_cell.length_b   1.000
_cell.length_c   1.000
_cell.angle_alpha   90.00
_cell.angle_beta   90.00
_cell.angle_gamma   90.00
#
_symmetry.space_group_name_H-M   'P 1'
#
loop_
_entity.id
_entity.type
_entity.pdbx_description
1 polymer ?
#
loop_
_entity_poly.entity_id
_entity_poly.type
_entity_poly.pdbx_seq_one_letter_code
_entity_poly.pdbx_strand_id
1 'polypeptide(L)'
;MEKYIDEIIQAPTWSATQEKVITAPFHYLKTTPGKHLRTQLIQLFNTIYKLPQSTIDQISTIIEMLHTASLLIDDVEDGSNLRRGNPTAHLIFGVAYTINSSNYMYFQALQQLLELDPQLVTVFNEEMINLHRGQSLDLYWRENLICPKESEYINMVMNKTGGLFRLAVRLMEHFAKTTDTTSLIPLANYLGIIYQIRDDYLNLKSEDLTLNKGFCEDISEGKFSFPIIHSLNNNRDDQTLMGILKQRTQDIQIKKFALNFLEETNSFQYTLETLNLLREKTLSWVDQYDGHQDTTQYELDNIKQLVLKLTSV
;
A
#
# COMPACT_ATOMS: atom_id res chain seq x y z
N MET A 1 -18.03 -45.22 -3.92
CA MET A 1 -18.98 -44.09 -3.89
C MET A 1 -19.95 -44.23 -2.73
N GLU A 2 -20.69 -45.34 -2.58
CA GLU A 2 -21.67 -45.52 -1.48
C GLU A 2 -21.10 -45.23 -0.08
N LYS A 3 -19.89 -45.70 0.25
CA LYS A 3 -19.22 -45.39 1.53
C LYS A 3 -18.93 -43.90 1.76
N TYR A 4 -18.75 -43.13 0.69
CA TYR A 4 -18.48 -41.69 0.77
C TYR A 4 -19.77 -40.85 0.73
N ILE A 5 -20.92 -41.42 0.35
CA ILE A 5 -22.20 -40.69 0.29
C ILE A 5 -22.65 -40.28 1.70
N ASP A 6 -22.47 -41.16 2.69
CA ASP A 6 -22.79 -40.86 4.09
C ASP A 6 -21.81 -39.85 4.71
N GLU A 7 -20.60 -39.72 4.14
CA GLU A 7 -19.63 -38.69 4.54
C GLU A 7 -19.97 -37.31 3.95
N ILE A 8 -20.68 -37.25 2.81
CA ILE A 8 -21.07 -35.97 2.16
C ILE A 8 -21.99 -35.12 3.06
N ILE A 9 -22.81 -35.75 3.90
CA ILE A 9 -23.73 -35.03 4.81
C ILE A 9 -23.02 -34.48 6.06
N GLN A 10 -21.75 -34.85 6.29
CA GLN A 10 -20.97 -34.37 7.42
C GLN A 10 -20.32 -33.02 7.11
N ALA A 11 -19.91 -32.31 8.16
CA ALA A 11 -19.12 -31.09 7.99
C ALA A 11 -17.80 -31.41 7.26
N PRO A 12 -17.34 -30.52 6.36
CA PRO A 12 -16.10 -30.74 5.63
C PRO A 12 -14.92 -30.82 6.61
N THR A 13 -14.05 -31.81 6.42
CA THR A 13 -12.80 -31.93 7.17
C THR A 13 -11.71 -31.10 6.52
N TRP A 14 -10.92 -30.41 7.34
CA TRP A 14 -9.81 -29.59 6.87
C TRP A 14 -8.53 -29.92 7.64
N SER A 15 -7.46 -30.27 6.92
CA SER A 15 -6.18 -30.66 7.52
C SER A 15 -5.14 -29.54 7.44
N ALA A 16 -4.17 -29.56 8.35
CA ALA A 16 -3.04 -28.63 8.33
C ALA A 16 -2.20 -28.72 7.04
N THR A 17 -2.19 -29.87 6.37
CA THR A 17 -1.53 -30.03 5.07
C THR A 17 -2.28 -29.28 3.98
N GLN A 18 -3.62 -29.35 3.96
CA GLN A 18 -4.45 -28.58 3.02
C GLN A 18 -4.32 -27.08 3.25
N GLU A 19 -4.26 -26.65 4.52
CA GLU A 19 -4.02 -25.25 4.88
C GLU A 19 -2.68 -24.73 4.31
N LYS A 20 -1.60 -25.49 4.49
CA LYS A 20 -0.27 -25.16 3.95
C LYS A 20 -0.27 -25.09 2.43
N VAL A 21 -1.03 -25.95 1.76
CA VAL A 21 -1.16 -25.90 0.30
C VAL A 21 -1.77 -24.55 -0.05
N ILE A 22 -3.00 -24.25 0.35
CA ILE A 22 -3.73 -23.07 -0.15
C ILE A 22 -3.09 -21.72 0.21
N THR A 23 -2.27 -21.68 1.26
CA THR A 23 -1.54 -20.48 1.71
C THR A 23 -0.14 -20.34 1.12
N ALA A 24 0.31 -21.27 0.25
CA ALA A 24 1.65 -21.27 -0.31
C ALA A 24 2.04 -19.95 -1.02
N PRO A 25 1.20 -19.33 -1.89
CA PRO A 25 1.50 -18.03 -2.50
C PRO A 25 1.74 -16.91 -1.47
N PHE A 26 0.94 -16.87 -0.41
CA PHE A 26 1.09 -15.90 0.68
C PHE A 26 2.38 -16.11 1.46
N HIS A 27 2.68 -17.35 1.85
CA HIS A 27 3.91 -17.67 2.57
C HIS A 27 5.16 -17.40 1.74
N TYR A 28 5.12 -17.65 0.44
CA TYR A 28 6.20 -17.31 -0.48
C TYR A 28 6.58 -15.83 -0.37
N LEU A 29 5.61 -14.91 -0.54
CA LEU A 29 5.88 -13.48 -0.46
C LEU A 29 6.28 -13.05 0.97
N LYS A 30 5.66 -13.63 1.99
CA LYS A 30 5.98 -13.33 3.40
C LYS A 30 7.44 -13.64 3.76
N THR A 31 8.03 -14.66 3.15
CA THR A 31 9.45 -15.01 3.39
C THR A 31 10.45 -14.07 2.73
N THR A 32 10.00 -13.23 1.79
CA THR A 32 10.87 -12.24 1.15
C THR A 32 10.98 -10.99 2.04
N PRO A 33 12.19 -10.61 2.50
CA PRO A 33 12.36 -9.53 3.48
C PRO A 33 11.80 -8.19 2.98
N GLY A 34 10.95 -7.56 3.80
CA GLY A 34 10.40 -6.23 3.56
C GLY A 34 11.05 -5.17 4.44
N LYS A 35 10.71 -3.90 4.22
CA LYS A 35 11.21 -2.78 5.06
C LYS A 35 10.49 -2.64 6.41
N HIS A 36 9.50 -3.51 6.71
CA HIS A 36 8.68 -3.54 7.94
C HIS A 36 8.17 -2.17 8.39
N LEU A 37 7.93 -1.27 7.44
CA LEU A 37 7.61 0.13 7.74
C LEU A 37 6.28 0.26 8.51
N ARG A 38 5.27 -0.53 8.12
CA ARG A 38 3.94 -0.50 8.77
C ARG A 38 4.04 -0.93 10.22
N THR A 39 4.81 -1.97 10.53
CA THR A 39 5.08 -2.38 11.92
C THR A 39 5.80 -1.29 12.71
N GLN A 40 6.81 -0.64 12.11
CA GLN A 40 7.51 0.49 12.73
C GLN A 40 6.57 1.65 13.03
N LEU A 41 5.63 1.93 12.13
CA LEU A 41 4.61 2.98 12.31
C LEU A 41 3.61 2.65 13.41
N ILE A 42 3.11 1.41 13.46
CA ILE A 42 2.19 0.98 14.51
C ILE A 42 2.88 1.09 15.88
N GLN A 43 4.13 0.64 15.98
CA GLN A 43 4.95 0.77 17.20
C GLN A 43 5.14 2.24 17.61
N LEU A 44 5.43 3.10 16.64
CA LEU A 44 5.58 4.53 16.86
C LEU A 44 4.27 5.18 17.31
N PHE A 45 3.15 4.88 16.67
CA PHE A 45 1.83 5.37 17.11
C PHE A 45 1.49 4.86 18.51
N ASN A 46 1.99 3.68 18.89
CA ASN A 46 1.75 3.15 20.22
C ASN A 46 2.51 3.91 21.32
N THR A 47 3.52 4.71 21.00
CA THR A 47 4.12 5.60 22.02
C THR A 47 3.10 6.66 22.49
N ILE A 48 2.15 7.02 21.62
CA ILE A 48 1.05 7.93 21.93
C ILE A 48 -0.13 7.18 22.56
N TYR A 49 -0.60 6.09 21.94
CA TYR A 49 -1.80 5.37 22.41
C TYR A 49 -1.55 4.46 23.62
N LYS A 50 -0.29 4.09 23.92
CA LYS A 50 0.15 3.34 25.12
C LYS A 50 -0.64 2.05 25.37
N LEU A 51 -0.96 1.32 24.30
CA LEU A 51 -1.69 0.06 24.36
C LEU A 51 -0.77 -1.09 24.81
N PRO A 52 -1.35 -2.16 25.41
CA PRO A 52 -0.61 -3.38 25.73
C PRO A 52 0.06 -3.98 24.49
N GLN A 53 1.29 -4.48 24.65
CA GLN A 53 2.07 -5.03 23.54
C GLN A 53 1.33 -6.18 22.83
N SER A 54 0.59 -7.02 23.56
CA SER A 54 -0.21 -8.10 22.99
C SER A 54 -1.27 -7.60 21.99
N THR A 55 -1.90 -6.47 22.28
CA THR A 55 -2.88 -5.84 21.39
C THR A 55 -2.19 -5.29 20.13
N ILE A 56 -1.03 -4.68 20.29
CA ILE A 56 -0.22 -4.18 19.17
C ILE A 56 0.27 -5.30 18.26
N ASP A 57 0.68 -6.43 18.83
CA ASP A 57 1.13 -7.59 18.04
C ASP A 57 -0.01 -8.19 17.22
N GLN A 58 -1.21 -8.26 17.79
CA GLN A 58 -2.42 -8.71 17.08
C GLN A 58 -2.81 -7.73 15.95
N ILE A 59 -2.86 -6.43 16.23
CA ILE A 59 -3.12 -5.39 15.21
C ILE A 59 -2.07 -5.46 14.11
N SER A 60 -0.78 -5.53 14.46
CA SER A 60 0.31 -5.61 13.49
C SER A 60 0.21 -6.85 12.60
N THR A 61 -0.19 -7.98 13.17
CA THR A 61 -0.40 -9.24 12.42
C THR A 61 -1.53 -9.09 11.41
N ILE A 62 -2.68 -8.54 11.81
CA ILE A 62 -3.82 -8.29 10.91
C ILE A 62 -3.41 -7.35 9.77
N ILE A 63 -2.75 -6.22 10.08
CA ILE A 63 -2.31 -5.25 9.07
C ILE A 63 -1.29 -5.85 8.10
N GLU A 64 -0.34 -6.65 8.58
CA GLU A 64 0.65 -7.30 7.72
C GLU A 64 0.03 -8.38 6.83
N MET A 65 -0.98 -9.11 7.32
CA MET A 65 -1.75 -10.06 6.51
C MET A 65 -2.48 -9.35 5.38
N LEU A 66 -3.21 -8.28 5.68
CA LEU A 66 -3.91 -7.48 4.68
C LEU A 66 -2.96 -6.87 3.65
N HIS A 67 -1.82 -6.34 4.11
CA HIS A 67 -0.82 -5.76 3.23
C HIS A 67 -0.19 -6.81 2.30
N THR A 68 0.16 -7.97 2.83
CA THR A 68 0.76 -9.05 2.03
C THR A 68 -0.25 -9.59 1.01
N ALA A 69 -1.51 -9.78 1.43
CA ALA A 69 -2.59 -10.18 0.54
C ALA A 69 -2.81 -9.14 -0.58
N SER A 70 -2.86 -7.85 -0.24
CA SER A 70 -3.05 -6.80 -1.24
C SER A 70 -1.91 -6.75 -2.24
N LEU A 71 -0.65 -6.96 -1.81
CA LEU A 71 0.50 -7.01 -2.73
C LEU A 71 0.43 -8.17 -3.73
N LEU A 72 -0.10 -9.33 -3.34
CA LEU A 72 -0.28 -10.46 -4.24
C LEU A 72 -1.29 -10.16 -5.36
N ILE A 73 -2.38 -9.48 -5.01
CA ILE A 73 -3.42 -9.08 -5.97
C ILE A 73 -2.89 -7.96 -6.86
N ASP A 74 -2.26 -6.94 -6.28
CA ASP A 74 -1.63 -5.83 -6.99
C ASP A 74 -0.59 -6.34 -8.02
N ASP A 75 0.27 -7.28 -7.65
CA ASP A 75 1.23 -7.91 -8.60
C ASP A 75 0.52 -8.58 -9.80
N VAL A 76 -0.65 -9.20 -9.56
CA VAL A 76 -1.45 -9.84 -10.61
C VAL A 76 -2.14 -8.78 -11.49
N GLU A 77 -2.72 -7.76 -10.87
CA GLU A 77 -3.43 -6.66 -11.55
C GLU A 77 -2.49 -5.83 -12.43
N ASP A 78 -1.24 -5.66 -11.99
CA ASP A 78 -0.20 -4.91 -12.70
C ASP A 78 0.60 -5.79 -13.69
N GLY A 79 0.51 -7.12 -13.56
CA GLY A 79 1.31 -8.05 -14.35
C GLY A 79 2.81 -7.94 -14.03
N SER A 80 3.14 -7.59 -12.78
CA SER A 80 4.51 -7.34 -12.34
C SER A 80 5.36 -8.62 -12.42
N ASN A 81 6.58 -8.50 -12.94
CA ASN A 81 7.49 -9.64 -13.04
C ASN A 81 8.24 -9.93 -11.74
N LEU A 82 8.61 -8.88 -11.00
CA LEU A 82 9.43 -8.96 -9.81
C LEU A 82 8.79 -8.24 -8.64
N ARG A 83 8.95 -8.83 -7.44
CA ARG A 83 8.64 -8.21 -6.15
C ARG A 83 9.82 -8.46 -5.22
N ARG A 84 10.46 -7.38 -4.73
CA ARG A 84 11.61 -7.46 -3.81
C ARG A 84 12.74 -8.35 -4.38
N GLY A 85 13.01 -8.21 -5.68
CA GLY A 85 14.09 -8.91 -6.39
C GLY A 85 13.79 -10.37 -6.73
N ASN A 86 12.60 -10.87 -6.42
CA ASN A 86 12.20 -12.25 -6.68
C ASN A 86 11.00 -12.29 -7.66
N PRO A 87 10.82 -13.38 -8.43
CA PRO A 87 9.64 -13.54 -9.28
C PRO A 87 8.34 -13.41 -8.47
N THR A 88 7.34 -12.73 -9.02
CA THR A 88 6.04 -12.59 -8.36
C THR A 88 5.35 -13.94 -8.18
N ALA A 89 4.53 -14.04 -7.13
CA ALA A 89 3.87 -15.30 -6.77
C ALA A 89 3.01 -15.86 -7.91
N HIS A 90 2.37 -15.00 -8.71
CA HIS A 90 1.51 -15.45 -9.81
C HIS A 90 2.30 -16.05 -10.99
N LEU A 91 3.58 -15.71 -11.15
CA LEU A 91 4.47 -16.34 -12.13
C LEU A 91 4.94 -17.73 -11.67
N ILE A 92 4.94 -18.00 -10.36
CA ILE A 92 5.36 -19.29 -9.79
C ILE A 92 4.17 -20.24 -9.62
N PHE A 93 3.07 -19.73 -9.04
CA PHE A 93 1.92 -20.51 -8.61
C PHE A 93 0.73 -20.41 -9.58
N GLY A 94 0.78 -19.47 -10.52
CA GLY A 94 -0.31 -19.19 -11.45
C GLY A 94 -1.31 -18.16 -10.90
N VAL A 95 -1.84 -17.34 -11.82
CA VAL A 95 -2.76 -16.23 -11.54
C VAL A 95 -3.96 -16.65 -10.67
N ALA A 96 -4.71 -17.66 -11.10
CA ALA A 96 -5.92 -18.08 -10.41
C ALA A 96 -5.65 -18.54 -8.97
N TYR A 97 -4.52 -19.22 -8.76
CA TYR A 97 -4.16 -19.72 -7.45
C TYR A 97 -3.72 -18.60 -6.51
N THR A 98 -2.90 -17.66 -7.00
CA THR A 98 -2.48 -16.48 -6.25
C THR A 98 -3.67 -15.61 -5.84
N ILE A 99 -4.62 -15.37 -6.76
CA ILE A 99 -5.85 -14.62 -6.46
C ILE A 99 -6.63 -15.31 -5.34
N ASN A 100 -6.91 -16.62 -5.48
CA ASN A 100 -7.70 -17.34 -4.49
C ASN A 100 -7.00 -17.38 -3.12
N SER A 101 -5.69 -17.60 -3.09
CA SER A 101 -4.88 -17.58 -1.87
C SER A 101 -4.95 -16.22 -1.18
N SER A 102 -4.80 -15.13 -1.94
CA SER A 102 -4.89 -13.78 -1.37
C SER A 102 -6.28 -13.45 -0.83
N ASN A 103 -7.34 -13.76 -1.59
CA ASN A 103 -8.72 -13.57 -1.15
C ASN A 103 -9.01 -14.33 0.15
N TYR A 104 -8.53 -15.58 0.26
CA TYR A 104 -8.63 -16.35 1.49
C TYR A 104 -7.94 -15.65 2.67
N MET A 105 -6.77 -15.06 2.46
CA MET A 105 -6.03 -14.35 3.51
C MET A 105 -6.73 -13.07 3.98
N TYR A 106 -7.53 -12.39 3.15
CA TYR A 106 -8.40 -11.30 3.61
C TYR A 106 -9.44 -11.80 4.64
N PHE A 107 -10.04 -12.96 4.41
CA PHE A 107 -11.00 -13.54 5.36
C PHE A 107 -10.31 -14.09 6.62
N GLN A 108 -9.09 -14.60 6.51
CA GLN A 108 -8.28 -14.96 7.68
C GLN A 108 -7.95 -13.74 8.54
N ALA A 109 -7.61 -12.60 7.93
CA ALA A 109 -7.38 -11.35 8.65
C ALA A 109 -8.66 -10.84 9.33
N LEU A 110 -9.82 -10.95 8.66
CA LEU A 110 -11.13 -10.65 9.25
C LEU A 110 -11.43 -11.57 10.43
N GLN A 111 -11.17 -12.87 10.32
CA GLN A 111 -11.39 -13.81 11.41
C GLN A 111 -10.56 -13.42 12.66
N GLN A 112 -9.26 -13.12 12.49
CA GLN A 112 -8.41 -12.68 13.60
C GLN A 112 -8.89 -11.35 14.20
N LEU A 113 -9.41 -10.44 13.38
CA LEU A 113 -10.00 -9.20 13.86
C LEU A 113 -11.28 -9.42 14.67
N LEU A 114 -12.14 -10.35 14.25
CA LEU A 114 -13.35 -10.72 14.99
C LEU A 114 -13.03 -11.42 16.32
N GLU A 115 -11.96 -12.22 16.36
CA GLU A 115 -11.44 -12.83 17.60
C GLU A 115 -10.83 -11.79 18.55
N LEU A 116 -10.25 -10.72 17.99
CA LEU A 116 -9.72 -9.58 18.74
C LEU A 116 -10.85 -8.74 19.36
N ASP A 117 -11.78 -8.24 18.53
CA ASP A 117 -13.04 -7.61 18.97
C ASP A 117 -14.04 -7.53 17.78
N PRO A 118 -15.21 -8.19 17.87
CA PRO A 118 -16.23 -8.15 16.81
C PRO A 118 -16.73 -6.75 16.43
N GLN A 119 -16.63 -5.76 17.33
CA GLN A 119 -17.07 -4.38 17.05
C GLN A 119 -16.22 -3.69 15.98
N LEU A 120 -15.00 -4.18 15.74
CA LEU A 120 -14.07 -3.62 14.77
C LEU A 120 -14.45 -3.94 13.31
N VAL A 121 -15.44 -4.81 13.08
CA VAL A 121 -15.84 -5.24 11.73
C VAL A 121 -16.26 -4.08 10.82
N THR A 122 -16.91 -3.06 11.39
CA THR A 122 -17.32 -1.87 10.64
C THR A 122 -16.12 -1.08 10.16
N VAL A 123 -15.14 -0.85 11.04
CA VAL A 123 -13.87 -0.16 10.72
C VAL A 123 -13.10 -0.92 9.64
N PHE A 124 -13.00 -2.24 9.80
CA PHE A 124 -12.37 -3.11 8.81
C PHE A 124 -13.05 -2.99 7.44
N ASN A 125 -14.38 -3.13 7.40
CA ASN A 125 -15.13 -3.12 6.16
C ASN A 125 -15.01 -1.76 5.43
N GLU A 126 -15.11 -0.65 6.16
CA GLU A 126 -14.96 0.70 5.60
C GLU A 126 -13.59 0.90 4.94
N GLU A 127 -12.50 0.55 5.63
CA GLU A 127 -11.16 0.77 5.07
C GLU A 127 -10.81 -0.23 3.97
N MET A 128 -11.34 -1.46 4.02
CA MET A 128 -11.22 -2.42 2.91
C MET A 128 -11.99 -1.95 1.67
N ILE A 129 -13.18 -1.36 1.83
CA ILE A 129 -13.92 -0.72 0.74
C ILE A 129 -13.14 0.45 0.17
N ASN A 130 -12.55 1.30 1.01
CA ASN A 130 -11.73 2.43 0.56
C ASN A 130 -10.51 1.95 -0.24
N LEU A 131 -9.79 0.93 0.25
CA LEU A 131 -8.67 0.34 -0.48
C LEU A 131 -9.08 -0.09 -1.89
N HIS A 132 -10.18 -0.83 -2.02
CA HIS A 132 -10.65 -1.31 -3.32
C HIS A 132 -11.20 -0.20 -4.21
N ARG A 133 -11.82 0.85 -3.64
CA ARG A 133 -12.23 2.05 -4.40
C ARG A 133 -11.03 2.77 -4.99
N GLY A 134 -9.98 2.97 -4.19
CA GLY A 134 -8.73 3.58 -4.66
C GLY A 134 -8.08 2.75 -5.76
N GLN A 135 -7.90 1.43 -5.52
CA GLN A 135 -7.35 0.52 -6.53
C GLN A 135 -8.17 0.52 -7.82
N SER A 136 -9.50 0.50 -7.71
CA SER A 136 -10.39 0.51 -8.89
C SER A 136 -10.23 1.77 -9.73
N LEU A 137 -10.04 2.95 -9.11
CA LEU A 137 -9.81 4.20 -9.84
C LEU A 137 -8.44 4.20 -10.55
N ASP A 138 -7.40 3.73 -9.87
CA ASP A 138 -6.04 3.61 -10.43
C ASP A 138 -6.06 2.71 -11.69
N LEU A 139 -6.69 1.54 -11.58
CA LEU A 139 -6.89 0.61 -12.69
C LEU A 139 -7.79 1.22 -13.78
N TYR A 140 -8.89 1.87 -13.41
CA TYR A 140 -9.80 2.48 -14.39
C TYR A 140 -9.09 3.52 -15.26
N TRP A 141 -8.28 4.39 -14.66
CA TRP A 141 -7.48 5.36 -15.40
C TRP A 141 -6.52 4.67 -16.36
N ARG A 142 -5.76 3.69 -15.86
CA ARG A 142 -4.81 2.90 -16.65
C ARG A 142 -5.45 2.18 -17.83
N GLU A 143 -6.54 1.44 -17.60
CA GLU A 143 -7.21 0.63 -18.62
C GLU A 143 -7.95 1.48 -19.66
N ASN A 144 -8.41 2.67 -19.29
CA ASN A 144 -9.15 3.56 -20.19
C ASN A 144 -8.31 4.73 -20.72
N LEU A 145 -7.02 4.80 -20.36
CA LEU A 145 -6.08 5.86 -20.74
C LEU A 145 -6.58 7.27 -20.39
N ILE A 146 -7.18 7.40 -19.20
CA ILE A 146 -7.71 8.66 -18.69
C ILE A 146 -6.70 9.22 -17.70
N CYS A 147 -5.94 10.24 -18.11
CA CYS A 147 -5.05 10.93 -17.18
C CYS A 147 -5.88 11.71 -16.15
N PRO A 148 -5.75 11.43 -14.84
CA PRO A 148 -6.46 12.16 -13.80
C PRO A 148 -5.86 13.55 -13.60
N LYS A 149 -6.62 14.42 -12.93
CA LYS A 149 -6.08 15.62 -12.27
C LYS A 149 -5.33 15.21 -11.02
N GLU A 150 -4.39 16.05 -10.59
CA GLU A 150 -3.64 15.83 -9.36
C GLU A 150 -4.54 15.66 -8.13
N SER A 151 -5.59 16.47 -7.99
CA SER A 151 -6.54 16.34 -6.87
C SER A 151 -7.29 15.00 -6.87
N GLU A 152 -7.54 14.44 -8.05
CA GLU A 152 -8.18 13.12 -8.19
C GLU A 152 -7.19 12.03 -7.79
N TYR A 153 -5.93 12.13 -8.24
CA TYR A 153 -4.85 11.24 -7.82
C TYR A 153 -4.67 11.23 -6.29
N ILE A 154 -4.61 12.40 -5.65
CA ILE A 154 -4.49 12.49 -4.18
C ILE A 154 -5.65 11.79 -3.48
N ASN A 155 -6.88 11.97 -3.96
CA ASN A 155 -8.05 11.28 -3.41
C ASN A 155 -7.97 9.75 -3.62
N MET A 156 -7.52 9.30 -4.79
CA MET A 156 -7.29 7.89 -5.07
C MET A 156 -6.26 7.30 -4.09
N VAL A 157 -5.12 7.96 -3.89
CA VAL A 157 -4.06 7.51 -2.97
C VAL A 157 -4.54 7.44 -1.53
N MET A 158 -5.34 8.43 -1.11
CA MET A 158 -5.98 8.44 0.21
C MET A 158 -6.87 7.22 0.42
N ASN A 159 -7.51 6.72 -0.64
CA ASN A 159 -8.32 5.51 -0.59
C ASN A 159 -7.46 4.23 -0.66
N LYS A 160 -6.59 4.10 -1.67
CA LYS A 160 -5.73 2.92 -1.94
C LYS A 160 -4.71 2.67 -0.83
N THR A 161 -3.80 3.61 -0.64
CA THR A 161 -2.65 3.46 0.27
C THR A 161 -3.01 3.92 1.68
N GLY A 162 -3.79 4.99 1.80
CA GLY A 162 -4.23 5.52 3.10
C GLY A 162 -5.15 4.58 3.88
N GLY A 163 -5.90 3.69 3.21
CA GLY A 163 -6.85 2.76 3.84
C GLY A 163 -6.24 1.89 4.93
N LEU A 164 -5.14 1.19 4.64
CA LEU A 164 -4.50 0.32 5.65
C LEU A 164 -3.80 1.10 6.78
N PHE A 165 -3.29 2.30 6.51
CA PHE A 165 -2.72 3.15 7.57
C PHE A 165 -3.82 3.65 8.51
N ARG A 166 -4.95 4.10 7.97
CA ARG A 166 -6.12 4.50 8.78
C ARG A 166 -6.72 3.33 9.53
N LEU A 167 -6.79 2.15 8.92
CA LEU A 167 -7.24 0.94 9.61
C LEU A 167 -6.40 0.73 10.88
N ALA A 168 -5.08 0.70 10.76
CA ALA A 168 -4.19 0.54 11.91
C ALA A 168 -4.47 1.56 13.03
N VAL A 169 -4.57 2.85 12.68
CA VAL A 169 -4.87 3.91 13.66
C VAL A 169 -6.23 3.72 14.30
N ARG A 170 -7.29 3.47 13.52
CA ARG A 170 -8.66 3.31 14.02
C ARG A 170 -8.81 2.07 14.92
N LEU A 171 -8.09 0.99 14.62
CA LEU A 171 -8.03 -0.18 15.51
C LEU A 171 -7.36 0.19 16.84
N MET A 172 -6.27 0.97 16.83
CA MET A 172 -5.59 1.42 18.04
C MET A 172 -6.46 2.38 18.87
N GLU A 173 -7.13 3.33 18.23
CA GLU A 173 -8.04 4.29 18.89
C GLU A 173 -9.18 3.59 19.63
N HIS A 174 -9.75 2.53 19.04
CA HIS A 174 -10.77 1.70 19.69
C HIS A 174 -10.30 1.13 21.03
N PHE A 175 -9.04 0.66 21.10
CA PHE A 175 -8.47 0.10 22.33
C PHE A 175 -7.94 1.14 23.30
N ALA A 176 -7.61 2.35 22.84
CA ALA A 176 -7.09 3.42 23.70
C ALA A 176 -8.16 3.92 24.71
N LYS A 177 -9.45 3.80 24.37
CA LYS A 177 -10.61 4.13 25.25
C LYS A 177 -10.63 5.53 25.86
N THR A 178 -9.76 6.45 25.42
CA THR A 178 -9.70 7.84 25.87
C THR A 178 -10.33 8.74 24.83
N THR A 179 -11.36 9.50 25.21
CA THR A 179 -11.95 10.56 24.36
C THR A 179 -11.01 11.77 24.16
N ASP A 180 -9.92 11.80 24.91
CA ASP A 180 -9.04 12.97 25.07
C ASP A 180 -7.75 12.85 24.25
N THR A 181 -7.62 11.85 23.37
CA THR A 181 -6.45 11.73 22.47
C THR A 181 -6.82 12.23 21.08
N THR A 182 -6.12 13.27 20.62
CA THR A 182 -6.23 13.75 19.24
C THR A 182 -5.92 12.62 18.26
N SER A 183 -6.72 12.46 17.21
CA SER A 183 -6.56 11.35 16.28
C SER A 183 -5.26 11.46 15.47
N LEU A 184 -4.57 10.33 15.25
CA LEU A 184 -3.42 10.23 14.35
C LEU A 184 -3.82 9.98 12.88
N ILE A 185 -5.12 9.95 12.55
CA ILE A 185 -5.59 9.79 11.17
C ILE A 185 -5.00 10.85 10.20
N PRO A 186 -4.92 12.14 10.55
CA PRO A 186 -4.31 13.14 9.66
C PRO A 186 -2.84 12.81 9.35
N LEU A 187 -2.08 12.36 10.36
CA LEU A 187 -0.69 11.92 10.16
C LEU A 187 -0.63 10.68 9.26
N ALA A 188 -1.47 9.67 9.50
CA ALA A 188 -1.57 8.48 8.67
C ALA A 188 -1.89 8.83 7.20
N ASN A 189 -2.76 9.82 6.97
CA ASN A 189 -3.09 10.32 5.64
C ASN A 189 -1.89 11.00 4.94
N TYR A 190 -1.17 11.89 5.64
CA TYR A 190 0.06 12.48 5.11
C TYR A 190 1.09 11.42 4.73
N LEU A 191 1.31 10.45 5.63
CA LEU A 191 2.27 9.37 5.39
C LEU A 191 1.86 8.48 4.21
N GLY A 192 0.56 8.20 4.04
CA GLY A 192 0.05 7.45 2.90
C GLY A 192 0.33 8.15 1.56
N ILE A 193 0.09 9.47 1.49
CA ILE A 193 0.35 10.28 0.29
C ILE A 193 1.86 10.34 -0.01
N ILE A 194 2.67 10.67 1.01
CA ILE A 194 4.13 10.73 0.89
C ILE A 194 4.67 9.38 0.39
N TYR A 195 4.20 8.28 0.97
CA TYR A 195 4.67 6.94 0.61
C TYR A 195 4.39 6.63 -0.86
N GLN A 196 3.18 6.94 -1.35
CA GLN A 196 2.83 6.65 -2.74
C GLN A 196 3.59 7.53 -3.73
N ILE A 197 3.61 8.86 -3.52
CA ILE A 197 4.34 9.78 -4.42
C ILE A 197 5.83 9.42 -4.47
N ARG A 198 6.40 9.01 -3.34
CA ARG A 198 7.79 8.55 -3.28
C ARG A 198 8.00 7.21 -3.99
N ASP A 199 7.08 6.25 -3.87
CA ASP A 199 7.18 4.98 -4.60
C ASP A 199 7.13 5.22 -6.12
N ASP A 200 6.19 6.05 -6.57
CA ASP A 200 6.05 6.49 -7.96
C ASP A 200 7.33 7.19 -8.49
N TYR A 201 7.92 8.10 -7.70
CA TYR A 201 9.19 8.75 -8.06
C TYR A 201 10.34 7.74 -8.18
N LEU A 202 10.49 6.89 -7.16
CA LEU A 202 11.59 5.93 -7.11
C LEU A 202 11.46 4.85 -8.18
N ASN A 203 10.24 4.46 -8.59
CA ASN A 203 10.03 3.51 -9.68
C ASN A 203 10.75 3.96 -10.96
N LEU A 204 10.78 5.29 -11.19
CA LEU A 204 11.34 5.90 -12.40
C LEU A 204 12.80 6.35 -12.26
N LYS A 205 13.29 6.61 -11.04
CA LYS A 205 14.64 7.17 -10.81
C LYS A 205 15.61 6.26 -10.06
N SER A 206 15.15 5.22 -9.37
CA SER A 206 16.00 4.43 -8.47
C SER A 206 16.61 3.21 -9.16
N GLU A 207 17.94 3.14 -9.15
CA GLU A 207 18.70 1.93 -9.55
C GLU A 207 18.38 0.74 -8.62
N ASP A 208 18.25 0.98 -7.31
CA ASP A 208 17.89 -0.06 -6.35
C ASP A 208 16.51 -0.65 -6.60
N LEU A 209 15.51 0.18 -6.94
CA LEU A 209 14.19 -0.33 -7.31
C LEU A 209 14.20 -1.03 -8.66
N THR A 210 15.07 -0.62 -9.58
CA THR A 210 15.27 -1.34 -10.85
C THR A 210 15.65 -2.79 -10.61
N LEU A 211 16.51 -3.07 -9.62
CA LEU A 211 16.87 -4.44 -9.24
C LEU A 211 15.73 -5.21 -8.56
N ASN A 212 14.81 -4.51 -7.88
CA ASN A 212 13.77 -5.13 -7.04
C ASN A 212 12.41 -5.31 -7.71
N LYS A 213 12.02 -4.41 -8.62
CA LYS A 213 10.72 -4.38 -9.31
C LYS A 213 10.88 -4.53 -10.84
N GLY A 214 12.01 -4.06 -11.39
CA GLY A 214 12.23 -3.92 -12.84
C GLY A 214 12.48 -2.47 -13.22
N PHE A 215 12.96 -2.24 -14.45
CA PHE A 215 13.34 -0.91 -14.91
C PHE A 215 12.10 -0.11 -15.32
N CYS A 216 11.74 0.92 -14.53
CA CYS A 216 10.62 1.84 -14.80
C CYS A 216 9.30 1.10 -15.09
N GLU A 217 8.93 0.16 -14.22
CA GLU A 217 7.75 -0.68 -14.46
C GLU A 217 6.44 0.09 -14.48
N ASP A 218 6.34 1.25 -13.83
CA ASP A 218 5.14 2.11 -13.95
C ASP A 218 4.86 2.46 -15.44
N ILE A 219 5.91 2.56 -16.28
CA ILE A 219 5.76 2.80 -17.73
C ILE A 219 5.28 1.54 -18.45
N SER A 220 5.79 0.35 -18.09
CA SER A 220 5.34 -0.92 -18.67
C SER A 220 3.90 -1.24 -18.29
N GLU A 221 3.51 -0.89 -17.07
CA GLU A 221 2.15 -1.04 -16.56
C GLU A 221 1.20 -0.06 -17.27
N GLY A 222 1.73 1.04 -17.83
CA GLY A 222 0.94 2.14 -18.39
C GLY A 222 0.28 2.99 -17.31
N LYS A 223 0.86 2.99 -16.11
CA LYS A 223 0.32 3.60 -14.90
C LYS A 223 0.41 5.12 -14.95
N PHE A 224 -0.60 5.78 -14.42
CA PHE A 224 -0.61 7.23 -14.21
C PHE A 224 0.03 7.56 -12.86
N SER A 225 1.35 7.38 -12.76
CA SER A 225 2.10 7.75 -11.55
C SER A 225 2.23 9.27 -11.41
N PHE A 226 2.51 9.78 -10.21
CA PHE A 226 2.52 11.23 -9.94
C PHE A 226 3.38 12.06 -10.92
N PRO A 227 4.64 11.68 -11.25
CA PRO A 227 5.43 12.41 -12.25
C PRO A 227 4.80 12.37 -13.65
N ILE A 228 4.19 11.24 -14.03
CA ILE A 228 3.52 11.06 -15.31
C ILE A 228 2.28 11.95 -15.41
N ILE A 229 1.46 12.00 -14.36
CA ILE A 229 0.28 12.85 -14.27
C ILE A 229 0.66 14.33 -14.44
N HIS A 230 1.70 14.78 -13.76
CA HIS A 230 2.19 16.15 -13.89
C HIS A 230 2.60 16.46 -15.34
N SER A 231 3.41 15.58 -15.94
CA SER A 231 3.89 15.74 -17.32
C SER A 231 2.74 15.85 -18.32
N LEU A 232 1.79 14.92 -18.27
CA LEU A 232 0.63 14.89 -19.18
C LEU A 232 -0.31 16.08 -18.98
N ASN A 233 -0.49 16.55 -17.74
CA ASN A 233 -1.34 17.70 -17.48
C ASN A 233 -0.74 19.03 -17.96
N ASN A 234 0.59 19.15 -17.98
CA ASN A 234 1.30 20.35 -18.42
C ASN A 234 1.61 20.38 -19.92
N ASN A 235 1.64 19.22 -20.59
CA ASN A 235 1.89 19.11 -22.04
C ASN A 235 0.73 18.40 -22.77
N ARG A 236 -0.49 18.93 -22.64
CA ARG A 236 -1.72 18.27 -23.15
C ARG A 236 -1.76 18.06 -24.67
N ASP A 237 -1.07 18.92 -25.42
CA ASP A 237 -1.04 18.85 -26.88
C ASP A 237 -0.07 17.78 -27.40
N ASP A 238 0.84 17.29 -26.56
CA ASP A 238 1.80 16.25 -26.91
C ASP A 238 1.29 14.86 -26.52
N GLN A 239 0.99 14.04 -27.53
CA GLN A 239 0.47 12.68 -27.36
C GLN A 239 1.57 11.62 -27.15
N THR A 240 2.84 12.01 -27.15
CA THR A 240 3.98 11.09 -27.14
C THR A 240 3.99 10.22 -25.89
N LEU A 241 3.95 10.83 -24.70
CA LEU A 241 3.98 10.09 -23.43
C LEU A 241 2.74 9.19 -23.26
N MET A 242 1.55 9.71 -23.61
CA MET A 242 0.32 8.91 -23.61
C MET A 242 0.41 7.71 -24.56
N GLY A 243 0.97 7.93 -25.75
CA GLY A 243 1.21 6.88 -26.74
C GLY A 243 2.13 5.78 -26.21
N ILE A 244 3.19 6.14 -25.48
CA ILE A 244 4.12 5.18 -24.85
C ILE A 244 3.40 4.35 -23.78
N LEU A 245 2.65 5.00 -22.88
CA LEU A 245 1.92 4.30 -21.81
C LEU A 245 0.90 3.32 -22.37
N LYS A 246 0.20 3.70 -23.45
CA LYS A 246 -0.72 2.83 -24.17
C LYS A 246 -0.07 1.55 -24.70
N GLN A 247 1.21 1.59 -25.07
CA GLN A 247 1.91 0.41 -25.60
C GLN A 247 2.33 -0.58 -24.51
N ARG A 248 2.34 -0.20 -23.23
CA ARG A 248 2.80 -1.07 -22.12
C ARG A 248 4.15 -1.72 -22.43
N THR A 249 5.07 -0.91 -22.93
CA THR A 249 6.32 -1.39 -23.53
C THR A 249 7.28 -1.98 -22.50
N GLN A 250 7.98 -3.04 -22.91
CA GLN A 250 9.11 -3.60 -22.16
C GLN A 250 10.47 -3.13 -22.75
N ASP A 251 10.45 -2.33 -23.83
CA ASP A 251 11.66 -1.84 -24.47
C ASP A 251 12.34 -0.74 -23.64
N ILE A 252 13.59 -1.01 -23.26
CA ILE A 252 14.40 -0.11 -22.42
C ILE A 252 14.66 1.24 -23.09
N GLN A 253 14.84 1.29 -24.41
CA GLN A 253 15.07 2.55 -25.12
C GLN A 253 13.82 3.43 -25.11
N ILE A 254 12.65 2.82 -25.29
CA ILE A 254 11.37 3.56 -25.21
C ILE A 254 11.14 4.08 -23.78
N LYS A 255 11.42 3.25 -22.76
CA LYS A 255 11.35 3.68 -21.36
C LYS A 255 12.30 4.84 -21.06
N LYS A 256 13.55 4.77 -21.52
CA LYS A 256 14.53 5.88 -21.39
C LYS A 256 14.07 7.15 -22.10
N PHE A 257 13.46 7.02 -23.27
CA PHE A 257 12.91 8.15 -23.99
C PHE A 257 11.76 8.82 -23.21
N ALA A 258 10.86 8.04 -22.60
CA ALA A 258 9.84 8.56 -21.71
C ALA A 258 10.42 9.25 -20.46
N LEU A 259 11.50 8.73 -19.87
CA LEU A 259 12.18 9.41 -18.75
C LEU A 259 12.74 10.78 -19.16
N ASN A 260 13.34 10.90 -20.35
CA ASN A 260 13.81 12.20 -20.86
C ASN A 260 12.66 13.19 -21.02
N PHE A 261 11.50 12.73 -21.50
CA PHE A 261 10.29 13.55 -21.60
C PHE A 261 9.81 14.06 -20.22
N LEU A 262 9.85 13.19 -19.20
CA LEU A 262 9.52 13.58 -17.83
C LEU A 262 10.52 14.60 -17.26
N GLU A 263 11.79 14.53 -17.66
CA GLU A 263 12.83 15.51 -17.31
C GLU A 263 12.57 16.88 -17.98
N GLU A 264 12.28 16.89 -19.28
CA GLU A 264 11.99 18.11 -20.05
C GLU A 264 10.75 18.85 -19.55
N THR A 265 9.79 18.11 -18.98
CA THR A 265 8.59 18.67 -18.33
C THR A 265 8.80 19.06 -16.86
N ASN A 266 10.03 18.99 -16.34
CA ASN A 266 10.38 19.22 -14.95
C ASN A 266 9.57 18.37 -13.95
N SER A 267 9.04 17.22 -14.39
CA SER A 267 8.11 16.42 -13.59
C SER A 267 8.77 15.76 -12.38
N PHE A 268 10.06 15.41 -12.51
CA PHE A 268 10.84 14.90 -11.38
C PHE A 268 11.12 15.98 -10.34
N GLN A 269 11.52 17.17 -10.77
CA GLN A 269 11.77 18.30 -9.88
C GLN A 269 10.48 18.69 -9.14
N TYR A 270 9.36 18.80 -9.87
CA TYR A 270 8.05 19.06 -9.29
C TYR A 270 7.66 18.00 -8.24
N THR A 271 7.91 16.72 -8.52
CA THR A 271 7.62 15.63 -7.58
C THR A 271 8.43 15.76 -6.29
N LEU A 272 9.72 16.11 -6.37
CA LEU A 272 10.58 16.34 -5.20
C LEU A 272 10.12 17.55 -4.38
N GLU A 273 9.74 18.64 -5.05
CA GLU A 273 9.19 19.84 -4.40
C GLU A 273 7.89 19.53 -3.65
N THR A 274 6.98 18.76 -4.27
CA THR A 274 5.74 18.30 -3.63
C THR A 274 6.02 17.41 -2.42
N LEU A 275 6.99 16.48 -2.51
CA LEU A 275 7.40 15.66 -1.37
C LEU A 275 7.99 16.49 -0.22
N ASN A 276 8.78 17.52 -0.54
CA ASN A 276 9.32 18.45 0.46
C ASN A 276 8.22 19.28 1.11
N LEU A 277 7.25 19.78 0.34
CA LEU A 277 6.10 20.51 0.87
C LEU A 277 5.26 19.62 1.80
N LEU A 278 4.97 18.38 1.39
CA LEU A 278 4.26 17.41 2.23
C LEU A 278 5.04 17.09 3.52
N ARG A 279 6.36 16.95 3.44
CA ARG A 279 7.23 16.78 4.61
C ARG A 279 7.07 17.96 5.57
N GLU A 280 7.22 19.19 5.10
CA GLU A 280 7.10 20.40 5.94
C GLU A 280 5.73 20.51 6.60
N LYS A 281 4.65 20.27 5.83
CA LYS A 281 3.27 20.25 6.37
C LYS A 281 3.08 19.16 7.41
N THR A 282 3.66 17.98 7.20
CA THR A 282 3.60 16.87 8.16
C THR A 282 4.34 17.22 9.44
N LEU A 283 5.57 17.78 9.34
CA LEU A 283 6.34 18.20 10.52
C LEU A 283 5.63 19.30 11.30
N SER A 284 5.10 20.31 10.61
CA SER A 284 4.30 21.37 11.24
C SER A 284 3.04 20.84 11.91
N TRP A 285 2.41 19.80 11.36
CA TRP A 285 1.27 19.15 12.01
C TRP A 285 1.70 18.42 13.30
N VAL A 286 2.84 17.72 13.27
CA VAL A 286 3.39 17.05 14.45
C VAL A 286 3.80 18.06 15.54
N ASP A 287 4.31 19.23 15.16
CA ASP A 287 4.62 20.32 16.11
C ASP A 287 3.38 20.89 16.81
N GLN A 288 2.23 20.87 16.13
CA GLN A 288 0.95 21.37 16.65
C GLN A 288 0.10 20.29 17.32
N TYR A 289 0.57 19.04 17.29
CA TYR A 289 -0.18 17.92 17.83
C TYR A 289 -0.20 17.98 19.35
N ASP A 290 -1.40 18.18 19.90
CA ASP A 290 -1.66 18.37 21.33
C ASP A 290 -1.86 17.06 22.12
N GLY A 291 -1.83 15.91 21.43
CA GLY A 291 -1.66 14.59 22.01
C GLY A 291 -2.62 14.19 23.14
N HIS A 292 -2.14 13.31 24.01
CA HIS A 292 -2.74 13.02 25.33
C HIS A 292 -1.96 13.83 26.38
N GLN A 293 -2.50 14.03 27.60
CA GLN A 293 -1.83 14.76 28.69
C GLN A 293 -0.39 14.30 29.02
N ASP A 294 0.00 13.10 28.57
CA ASP A 294 1.31 12.48 28.80
C ASP A 294 2.14 12.28 27.53
N THR A 295 1.78 12.93 26.41
CA THR A 295 2.61 12.90 25.19
C THR A 295 3.85 13.75 25.41
N THR A 296 5.03 13.15 25.25
CA THR A 296 6.31 13.83 25.50
C THR A 296 6.92 14.39 24.21
N GLN A 297 7.74 15.43 24.33
CA GLN A 297 8.50 15.97 23.19
C GLN A 297 9.38 14.89 22.52
N TYR A 298 9.90 13.96 23.31
CA TYR A 298 10.69 12.82 22.81
C TYR A 298 9.90 11.92 21.84
N GLU A 299 8.63 11.67 22.12
CA GLU A 299 7.76 10.86 21.24
C GLU A 299 7.48 11.60 19.93
N LEU A 300 7.19 12.91 20.00
CA LEU A 300 7.01 13.74 18.80
C LEU A 300 8.29 13.80 17.95
N ASP A 301 9.46 13.90 18.58
CA ASP A 301 10.75 13.91 17.89
C ASP A 301 11.02 12.58 17.17
N ASN A 302 10.67 11.44 17.77
CA ASN A 302 10.74 10.14 17.10
C ASN A 302 9.82 10.07 15.88
N ILE A 303 8.61 10.65 15.96
CA ILE A 303 7.70 10.74 14.81
C ILE A 303 8.32 11.58 13.70
N LYS A 304 8.87 12.75 14.03
CA LYS A 304 9.56 13.62 13.06
C LYS A 304 10.74 12.90 12.39
N GLN A 305 11.54 12.15 13.13
CA GLN A 305 12.65 11.37 12.56
C GLN A 305 12.16 10.34 11.54
N LEU A 306 11.04 9.69 11.82
CA LEU A 306 10.44 8.77 10.84
C LEU A 306 9.92 9.51 9.60
N VAL A 307 9.24 10.64 9.78
CA VAL A 307 8.79 11.49 8.65
C VAL A 307 9.97 11.89 7.78
N LEU A 308 11.08 12.33 8.37
CA LEU A 308 12.31 12.69 7.66
C LEU A 308 12.90 11.49 6.89
N LYS A 309 12.96 10.32 7.53
CA LYS A 309 13.43 9.08 6.89
C LYS A 309 12.53 8.63 5.74
N LEU A 310 11.22 8.82 5.86
CA LEU A 310 10.25 8.42 4.85
C LEU A 310 10.20 9.35 3.65
N THR A 311 10.57 10.58 3.86
CA THR A 311 10.56 11.60 2.82
C THR A 311 11.94 11.78 2.20
N SER A 312 13.01 11.17 2.73
CA SER A 312 14.31 11.22 2.09
C SER A 312 14.28 10.40 0.78
N VAL A 313 14.67 11.08 -0.28
CA VAL A 313 14.78 10.60 -1.65
C VAL A 313 16.19 10.91 -2.12
#